data_AF-A0A924LL28-F1
#
_entry.id   AF-A0A924LL28-F1
#
_cell.length_a   1.000
_cell.length_b   1.000
_cell.length_c   1.000
_cell.angle_alpha   90.00
_cell.angle_beta   90.00
_cell.angle_gamma   90.00
#
_symmetry.space_group_name_H-M   'P 1'
#
loop_
_entity.id
_entity.type
_entity.pdbx_description
1 polymer ?
#
loop_
_entity_poly.entity_id
_entity_poly.type
_entity_poly.pdbx_seq_one_letter_code
_entity_poly.pdbx_strand_id
1 'polypeptide(L)' 'MRLLERLDGRRVLLTGVTGFVGEALLQRMLTDLPGLVPVVLVRPKSGQPVADRVAGLLRKPTFAAAR' A
#
# COMPACT_ATOMS: atom_id res chain seq x y z
N MET A 1 10.65 11.62 -18.98
CA MET A 1 9.29 11.33 -18.47
C MET A 1 9.36 11.14 -16.96
N ARG A 2 8.54 11.85 -16.18
CA ARG A 2 8.50 11.67 -14.72
C ARG A 2 7.53 10.52 -14.37
N LEU A 3 7.90 9.72 -13.37
CA LEU A 3 7.10 8.57 -12.93
C LEU A 3 5.69 8.98 -12.48
N LEU A 4 5.59 10.10 -11.77
CA LEU A 4 4.36 10.76 -11.35
C LEU A 4 3.35 10.92 -12.51
N GLU A 5 3.78 11.53 -13.61
CA GLU A 5 2.93 11.79 -14.79
C GLU A 5 2.39 10.50 -15.43
N ARG A 6 3.15 9.40 -15.34
CA ARG A 6 2.74 8.11 -15.92
C ARG A 6 1.74 7.34 -15.06
N LEU A 7 1.79 7.56 -13.76
CA LEU A 7 1.03 6.81 -12.77
C LEU A 7 -0.16 7.59 -12.21
N ASP A 8 -0.28 8.88 -12.56
CA ASP A 8 -1.43 9.70 -12.22
C ASP A 8 -2.73 9.08 -12.74
N GLY A 9 -3.73 8.97 -11.86
CA GLY A 9 -5.01 8.31 -12.12
C GLY A 9 -4.95 6.80 -12.35
N ARG A 10 -3.78 6.16 -12.23
CA ARG A 10 -3.64 4.72 -12.51
C ARG A 10 -3.91 3.89 -11.26
N ARG A 11 -4.54 2.72 -11.48
CA ARG A 11 -4.69 1.69 -10.45
C ARG A 11 -3.55 0.69 -10.56
N VAL A 12 -2.87 0.40 -9.46
CA VAL A 12 -1.72 -0.54 -9.44
C VAL A 12 -1.97 -1.63 -8.40
N LEU A 13 -1.94 -2.88 -8.84
CA LEU A 13 -2.02 -4.05 -7.96
C LEU A 13 -0.66 -4.30 -7.30
N LEU A 14 -0.62 -4.27 -5.97
CA LEU A 14 0.53 -4.57 -5.15
C LEU A 14 0.31 -5.88 -4.38
N THR A 15 1.15 -6.86 -4.68
CA THR A 15 1.22 -8.13 -3.94
C THR A 15 2.31 -8.09 -2.88
N GLY A 16 2.23 -8.94 -1.86
CA GLY A 16 3.29 -9.03 -0.83
C GLY A 16 3.39 -7.80 0.07
N VAL A 17 2.33 -6.99 0.14
CA VAL A 17 2.29 -5.70 0.84
C VAL A 17 2.59 -5.79 2.35
N THR A 18 2.34 -6.95 2.96
CA THR A 18 2.60 -7.17 4.39
C THR A 18 4.06 -7.53 4.69
N GLY A 19 4.91 -7.70 3.67
CA GLY A 19 6.35 -7.91 3.82
C GLY A 19 7.10 -6.58 3.96
N PHE A 20 8.39 -6.66 4.29
CA PHE A 20 9.24 -5.49 4.53
C PHE A 20 9.26 -4.49 3.36
N VAL A 21 9.60 -4.96 2.15
CA VAL A 21 9.67 -4.10 0.95
C VAL A 21 8.28 -3.67 0.49
N GLY A 22 7.28 -4.55 0.59
CA GLY A 22 5.92 -4.26 0.17
C GLY A 22 5.29 -3.12 0.97
N GLU A 23 5.54 -3.09 2.28
CA GLU A 23 5.08 -2.01 3.15
C GLU A 23 5.72 -0.67 2.78
N ALA A 24 7.05 -0.65 2.63
CA ALA A 24 7.78 0.56 2.25
C ALA A 24 7.33 1.09 0.88
N LEU A 25 7.09 0.19 -0.07
CA LEU A 25 6.58 0.56 -1.38
C LEU A 25 5.18 1.16 -1.30
N LEU A 26 4.27 0.58 -0.51
CA LEU A 26 2.93 1.14 -0.31
C LEU A 26 3.02 2.55 0.32
N GLN A 27 3.86 2.73 1.33
CA GLN A 27 4.06 4.05 1.95
C GLN A 27 4.54 5.08 0.94
N ARG A 28 5.52 4.72 0.09
CA ARG A 28 6.00 5.58 -0.99
C ARG A 28 4.90 5.88 -2.00
N MET A 29 4.11 4.89 -2.41
CA MET A 29 2.98 5.10 -3.31
C MET A 29 1.97 6.11 -2.74
N LEU A 30 1.60 5.98 -1.47
CA LEU A 30 0.63 6.86 -0.83
C LEU A 30 1.14 8.29 -0.58
N THR A 31 2.46 8.47 -0.43
CA THR A 31 3.06 9.76 -0.08
C THR A 31 3.59 10.51 -1.29
N ASP A 32 4.25 9.80 -2.21
CA ASP A 32 4.93 10.38 -3.36
C ASP A 32 4.09 10.38 -4.64
N LEU A 33 3.06 9.53 -4.74
CA LEU A 33 2.27 9.36 -5.96
C LEU A 33 0.78 9.64 -5.66
N PRO A 34 0.39 10.91 -5.38
CA PRO A 34 -0.93 11.24 -4.85
C PRO A 34 -2.10 10.91 -5.78
N GLY A 35 -1.86 10.78 -7.09
CA GLY A 35 -2.89 10.38 -8.05
C GLY A 35 -2.95 8.88 -8.34
N LEU A 36 -2.02 8.08 -7.79
CA LEU A 36 -2.02 6.64 -7.95
C LEU A 36 -2.96 5.99 -6.94
N VAL A 37 -3.73 4.99 -7.39
CA VAL A 37 -4.64 4.21 -6.55
C VAL A 37 -4.03 2.81 -6.32
N PRO A 38 -3.38 2.55 -5.17
CA PRO A 38 -2.86 1.23 -4.88
C PRO A 38 -4.01 0.27 -4.53
N VAL A 39 -3.98 -0.92 -5.12
CA VAL A 39 -4.87 -2.04 -4.81
C VAL A 39 -4.00 -3.14 -4.22
N VAL A 40 -4.33 -3.65 -3.04
CA VAL A 40 -3.46 -4.61 -2.34
C VAL A 40 -4.05 -6.01 -2.31
N LEU A 41 -3.21 -7.01 -2.59
CA LEU A 41 -3.56 -8.43 -2.43
C LEU A 41 -2.88 -8.98 -1.17
N VAL A 42 -3.71 -9.42 -0.22
CA VAL A 42 -3.26 -9.93 1.08
C VAL A 42 -3.78 -11.35 1.28
N ARG A 43 -2.88 -12.26 1.66
CA ARG A 43 -3.27 -13.64 2.02
C ARG A 43 -3.98 -13.66 3.39
N PRO A 44 -5.08 -14.42 3.55
CA PRO A 44 -5.71 -14.61 4.85
C PRO A 44 -4.77 -15.32 5.84
N LYS A 45 -4.93 -15.05 7.14
CA LYS A 45 -4.31 -15.85 8.22
C LYS A 45 -5.41 -16.61 8.93
N SER A 46 -5.14 -17.83 9.38
CA SER A 46 -6.11 -18.55 10.23
C SER A 46 -6.49 -17.68 11.44
N GLY A 47 -7.79 -17.55 11.70
CA GLY A 47 -8.32 -16.76 12.80
C GLY A 47 -8.21 -15.24 12.65
N GLN A 48 -7.81 -14.71 11.48
CA GLN A 48 -7.68 -13.26 11.26
C GLN A 48 -8.31 -12.82 9.93
N PRO A 49 -9.40 -12.01 9.98
CA PRO A 49 -9.96 -11.39 8.78
C PRO A 49 -8.90 -10.60 7.99
N VAL A 50 -9.00 -10.63 6.66
CA VAL A 50 -8.08 -9.89 5.78
C VAL A 50 -8.12 -8.39 6.06
N ALA A 51 -9.30 -7.84 6.34
CA ALA A 51 -9.48 -6.43 6.69
C ALA A 51 -8.65 -6.04 7.92
N ASP A 52 -8.63 -6.88 8.96
CA ASP A 52 -7.85 -6.62 10.19
C ASP A 52 -6.35 -6.65 9.92
N ARG A 53 -5.90 -7.51 8.99
CA ARG A 53 -4.49 -7.53 8.56
C ARG A 53 -4.08 -6.23 7.88
N VAL A 54 -4.94 -5.70 7.01
CA VAL A 54 -4.70 -4.42 6.32
C VAL A 54 -4.77 -3.26 7.31
N ALA A 55 -5.78 -3.23 8.19
CA ALA A 55 -5.89 -2.22 9.22
C ALA A 55 -4.68 -2.22 10.18
N GLY A 56 -4.19 -3.40 10.57
CA GLY A 56 -2.98 -3.54 11.38
C GLY A 56 -1.71 -3.04 10.67
N LEU A 57 -1.59 -3.27 9.36
CA LEU A 57 -0.50 -2.73 8.55
C LEU A 57 -0.51 -1.20 8.54
N LEU A 58 -1.67 -0.60 8.24
CA LEU A 58 -1.83 0.85 8.11
C LEU A 58 -1.72 1.61 9.45
N ARG A 59 -1.86 0.93 10.60
CA ARG A 59 -1.64 1.51 11.93
C ARG A 59 -0.16 1.63 12.31
N LYS A 60 0.77 1.08 11.53
CA LYS A 60 2.21 1.17 11.84
C LYS A 60 2.70 2.62 11.73
N PRO A 61 3.70 3.04 12.53
CA PRO A 61 4.26 4.39 12.49
C PRO A 61 4.75 4.82 11.10
N THR A 62 5.20 3.87 10.26
CA THR A 62 5.63 4.12 8.88
C THR A 62 4.56 4.84 8.05
N PHE A 63 3.27 4.62 8.33
CA PHE A 63 2.16 5.22 7.61
C PHE A 63 1.62 6.50 8.25
N ALA A 64 2.20 7.01 9.34
CA ALA A 64 1.67 8.17 10.05
C ALA A 64 1.59 9.44 9.18
N ALA A 65 2.46 9.57 8.17
CA ALA A 65 2.47 10.66 7.21
C ALA A 65 1.81 10.32 5.86
N ALA A 66 1.34 9.08 5.69
CA ALA A 66 0.65 8.65 4.47
C ALA A 66 -0.79 9.19 4.47
N ARG A 67 -1.27 9.55 3.27
CA ARG A 67 -2.58 10.14 3.05
C ARG A 67 -3.72 9.13 3.09
#